data_AF-A0A5B1R256-F1
#
_entry.id   AF-A0A5B1R256-F1
#
_cell.length_a   1.000
_cell.length_b   1.000
_cell.length_c   1.000
_cell.angle_alpha   90.00
_cell.angle_beta   90.00
_cell.angle_gamma   90.00
#
_symmetry.space_group_name_H-M   'P 1'
#
loop_
_entity.id
_entity.type
_entity.pdbx_description
1 polymer ?
#
loop_
_entity_poly.entity_id
_entity_poly.type
_entity_poly.pdbx_seq_one_letter_code
_entity_poly.pdbx_strand_id
1 'polypeptide(L)' 'RYSVLPALSCDGIVALDIFEGAVTKDKFIQFIREELAPQLGPYPGPRSVIVLDNCAIHHDEAVRQIVEDECG' A
#
# COMPACT_ATOMS: atom_id res chain seq x y z
N ARG A 1 5.57 14.00 16.16
CA ARG A 1 5.35 14.30 14.71
C ARG A 1 4.64 13.10 14.14
N TYR A 2 3.51 13.30 13.46
CA TYR A 2 2.75 12.21 12.84
C TYR A 2 3.07 12.09 11.36
N SER A 3 3.01 10.87 10.84
CA SER A 3 3.03 10.55 9.42
C SER A 3 1.66 10.04 9.01
N VAL A 4 1.32 10.25 7.75
CA VAL A 4 0.07 9.81 7.14
C VAL A 4 0.43 9.01 5.89
N LEU A 5 -0.10 7.79 5.77
CA LEU A 5 0.02 6.92 4.61
C LEU A 5 -1.36 6.70 3.98
N PRO A 6 -1.75 7.52 2.98
CA PRO A 6 -2.98 7.31 2.23
C PRO A 6 -2.72 6.51 0.95
N ALA A 7 -3.63 5.60 0.62
CA ALA A 7 -3.80 5.09 -0.74
C ALA A 7 -5.01 5.77 -1.38
N LEU A 8 -4.84 6.27 -2.61
CA LEU A 8 -5.86 7.06 -3.31
C LEU A 8 -6.24 6.40 -4.63
N SER A 9 -7.52 6.52 -4.99
CA SER A 9 -8.04 6.26 -6.33
C SER A 9 -8.73 7.51 -6.88
N CYS A 10 -9.22 7.43 -8.12
CA CYS A 10 -10.06 8.49 -8.70
C CYS A 10 -11.37 8.72 -7.92
N ASP A 11 -11.81 7.74 -7.12
CA ASP A 11 -13.04 7.79 -6.34
C ASP A 11 -12.81 8.26 -4.88
N GLY A 12 -11.55 8.49 -4.49
CA GLY A 12 -11.19 9.00 -3.17
C GLY A 12 -10.17 8.16 -2.42
N ILE A 13 -10.23 8.20 -1.09
CA ILE A 13 -9.30 7.46 -0.20
C ILE A 13 -9.73 5.99 -0.14
N VAL A 14 -8.79 5.10 -0.44
CA VAL A 14 -8.98 3.63 -0.42
C VAL A 14 -8.53 3.02 0.90
N ALA A 15 -7.40 3.48 1.42
CA ALA A 15 -6.81 3.04 2.68
C ALA A 15 -6.07 4.21 3.36
N LEU A 16 -5.99 4.21 4.68
CA LEU A 16 -5.39 5.30 5.45
C LEU A 16 -4.81 4.78 6.77
N ASP A 17 -3.51 5.03 6.97
CA ASP A 17 -2.86 4.82 8.27
C ASP A 17 -2.22 6.13 8.77
N ILE A 18 -2.39 6.42 10.05
CA ILE A 18 -1.85 7.60 10.73
C ILE A 18 -1.14 7.15 12.00
N PHE A 19 0.17 7.38 12.06
CA PHE A 19 0.98 6.95 13.19
C PHE A 19 2.04 7.98 13.56
N GLU A 20 2.55 7.86 14.78
CA GLU A 20 3.64 8.70 15.25
C GLU A 20 5.00 8.24 14.69
N GLY A 21 5.84 9.21 14.34
CA GLY A 21 7.20 8.99 13.85
C GLY A 21 7.28 8.89 12.33
N ALA A 22 8.42 8.43 11.82
CA ALA A 22 8.68 8.29 10.39
C ALA A 22 8.10 6.98 9.82
N VAL A 23 7.90 6.99 8.50
CA VAL A 23 7.61 5.78 7.72
C VAL A 23 8.89 4.93 7.65
N THR A 24 8.80 3.69 8.11
CA THR A 24 9.88 2.69 7.98
C THR A 24 9.46 1.64 6.97
N LYS A 25 10.41 0.82 6.51
CA LYS A 25 10.12 -0.31 5.62
C LYS A 25 9.06 -1.23 6.21
N ASP A 26 9.21 -1.60 7.48
CA ASP A 26 8.29 -2.53 8.16
C ASP A 26 6.88 -1.95 8.28
N LYS A 27 6.76 -0.66 8.64
CA LYS A 27 5.45 0.03 8.69
C LYS A 27 4.82 0.11 7.30
N PHE A 28 5.61 0.37 6.27
CA PHE A 28 5.10 0.41 4.90
C PHE A 28 4.60 -0.97 4.46
N ILE A 29 5.36 -2.05 4.71
CA ILE A 29 4.94 -3.42 4.39
C ILE A 29 3.66 -3.78 5.17
N GLN A 30 3.58 -3.41 6.44
CA GLN A 30 2.38 -3.62 7.24
C GLN A 30 1.17 -2.89 6.65
N PHE A 31 1.32 -1.61 6.28
CA PHE A 31 0.28 -0.86 5.59
C PHE A 31 -0.17 -1.54 4.29
N ILE A 32 0.77 -2.01 3.46
CA ILE A 32 0.44 -2.70 2.20
C ILE A 32 -0.37 -3.97 2.48
N ARG A 33 0.02 -4.77 3.47
CA ARG A 33 -0.65 -6.03 3.81
C ARG A 33 -2.01 -5.83 4.48
N GLU A 34 -2.08 -4.98 5.49
CA GLU A 34 -3.24 -4.90 6.38
C GLU A 34 -4.29 -3.93 5.86
N GLU A 35 -3.86 -2.82 5.25
CA GLU A 35 -4.76 -1.74 4.85
C GLU A 35 -5.03 -1.74 3.33
N LEU A 36 -4.00 -1.91 2.50
CA LEU A 36 -4.14 -1.79 1.04
C LEU A 36 -4.57 -3.09 0.35
N ALA A 37 -3.88 -4.22 0.59
CA ALA A 37 -4.10 -5.47 -0.13
C ALA A 37 -5.55 -5.99 -0.10
N PRO A 38 -6.31 -5.89 1.03
CA PRO A 38 -7.71 -6.28 1.06
C PRO A 38 -8.62 -5.42 0.16
N GLN A 39 -8.16 -4.25 -0.26
CA GLN A 39 -8.91 -3.34 -1.14
C GLN A 39 -8.57 -3.55 -2.61
N LEU A 40 -7.44 -4.18 -2.92
CA LEU A 40 -7.02 -4.45 -4.30
C LEU A 40 -7.90 -5.54 -4.91
N GLY A 41 -7.85 -5.64 -6.24
CA GLY A 41 -8.43 -6.74 -6.98
C GLY A 41 -7.48 -7.23 -8.07
N PRO A 42 -7.73 -8.42 -8.66
CA PRO A 42 -6.88 -8.97 -9.70
C PRO A 42 -6.96 -8.14 -10.99
N TYR A 43 -5.85 -7.97 -11.70
CA TYR A 43 -5.83 -7.27 -12.99
C TYR A 43 -6.60 -8.07 -14.06
N PRO A 44 -7.44 -7.43 -14.91
CA PRO A 44 -7.64 -5.98 -15.12
C PRO A 44 -8.84 -5.36 -14.36
N GLY A 45 -9.18 -5.90 -13.19
CA GLY A 45 -10.31 -5.45 -12.38
C GLY A 45 -10.13 -4.07 -11.72
N PRO A 46 -11.15 -3.59 -10.99
CA PRO A 46 -11.04 -2.37 -10.21
C PRO A 46 -9.88 -2.44 -9.20
N ARG A 47 -9.14 -1.33 -9.05
CA ARG A 47 -8.03 -1.20 -8.08
C ARG A 47 -6.96 -2.29 -8.22
N SER A 48 -6.69 -2.73 -9.45
CA SER A 48 -5.72 -3.79 -9.74
C SER A 48 -4.31 -3.31 -10.11
N VAL A 49 -4.08 -2.01 -10.09
CA VAL A 49 -2.79 -1.40 -10.43
C VAL A 49 -2.44 -0.41 -9.33
N ILE A 50 -1.25 -0.59 -8.75
CA ILE A 50 -0.70 0.32 -7.75
C ILE A 50 0.37 1.16 -8.43
N VAL A 51 0.35 2.47 -8.17
CA VAL A 51 1.38 3.41 -8.59
C VAL A 51 2.02 4.02 -7.36
N LEU A 52 3.33 3.85 -7.24
CA LEU A 52 4.14 4.37 -6.13
C LEU A 52 5.28 5.23 -6.72
N ASP A 53 5.81 6.17 -5.93
CA ASP A 53 7.05 6.84 -6.29
C ASP A 53 8.26 5.90 -6.12
N ASN A 54 9.38 6.28 -6.73
CA ASN A 54 10.59 5.47 -6.78
C ASN A 54 11.42 5.55 -5.47
N CYS A 55 10.78 5.33 -4.33
CA CYS A 55 11.44 5.29 -3.03
C CYS A 55 12.05 3.91 -2.77
N ALA A 56 13.25 3.86 -2.20
CA ALA A 56 13.99 2.61 -2.00
C ALA A 56 13.23 1.57 -1.17
N ILE A 57 12.38 2.00 -0.23
CA ILE A 57 11.59 1.09 0.62
C ILE A 57 10.48 0.37 -0.17
N HIS A 58 10.10 0.86 -1.35
CA HIS A 58 9.06 0.25 -2.21
C HIS A 58 9.60 -0.92 -3.04
N HIS A 59 10.92 -1.06 -3.15
CA HIS A 59 11.59 -2.10 -3.94
C HIS A 59 11.76 -3.40 -3.16
N ASP A 60 11.09 -3.53 -2.00
CA ASP A 60 11.16 -4.73 -1.18
C ASP A 60 10.32 -5.86 -1.78
N GLU A 61 10.87 -7.07 -1.81
CA GLU A 61 10.20 -8.23 -2.39
C GLU A 61 8.89 -8.58 -1.67
N ALA A 62 8.78 -8.28 -0.37
CA ALA A 62 7.55 -8.49 0.38
C ALA A 62 6.40 -7.63 -0.17
N VAL A 63 6.68 -6.39 -0.59
CA VAL A 63 5.67 -5.50 -1.19
C VAL A 63 5.09 -6.15 -2.44
N ARG A 64 5.97 -6.69 -3.30
CA ARG A 64 5.55 -7.38 -4.52
C ARG A 64 4.71 -8.62 -4.22
N GLN A 65 5.17 -9.50 -3.34
CA GLN A 65 4.47 -10.73 -2.97
C GLN A 65 3.08 -10.45 -2.41
N ILE A 66 2.96 -9.48 -1.51
CA ILE A 66 1.65 -9.11 -0.93
C ILE A 66 0.69 -8.64 -2.03
N VAL A 67 1.17 -7.83 -2.98
CA VAL A 67 0.32 -7.27 -4.04
C VAL A 67 -0.08 -8.32 -5.08
N GLU A 68 0.82 -9.24 -5.42
CA GLU A 68 0.57 -10.28 -6.43
C GLU A 68 -0.23 -11.47 -5.86
N ASP A 69 0.05 -11.88 -4.62
CA ASP A 69 -0.44 -13.15 -4.06
C ASP A 69 -1.49 -12.98 -2.94
N GLU A 70 -1.50 -11.85 -2.23
CA GLU A 70 -2.38 -11.60 -1.07
C GLU A 70 -3.50 -10.58 -1.38
N CYS A 71 -3.66 -10.14 -2.64
CA CYS A 71 -4.76 -9.27 -3.04
C CYS A 71 -6.13 -9.97 -2.97
N GLY A 72 -7.17 -9.21 -2.64
CA GLY A 72 -8.54 -9.69 -2.42
C GLY A 72 -9.18 -10.40 -3.62
#